data_AF-A0A920FB97-F1
#
_entry.id   AF-A0A920FB97-F1
#
_cell.length_a   1.000
_cell.length_b   1.000
_cell.length_c   1.000
_cell.angle_alpha   90.00
_cell.angle_beta   90.00
_cell.angle_gamma   90.00
#
_symmetry.space_group_name_H-M   'P 1'
#
loop_
_entity.id
_entity.type
_entity.pdbx_description
1 polymer ?
#
loop_
_entity_poly.entity_id
_entity_poly.type
_entity_poly.pdbx_seq_one_letter_code
_entity_poly.pdbx_strand_id
1 'polypeptide(L)' 'MLCARGEMHQEDILEVASIIDSKFSGRIIGHTNVGNIKGIIPEVSGRAWVTGTHQYYLDPDDPWPEGYRLSDTWPDFKLG' A
#
# COMPACT_ATOMS: atom_id res chain seq x y z
N MET A 1 -2.16 5.43 14.32
CA MET A 1 -2.60 6.46 15.28
C MET A 1 -3.74 5.98 16.17
N LEU A 2 -4.75 5.28 15.64
CA LEU A 2 -5.90 4.75 16.39
C LEU A 2 -5.50 4.00 17.67
N CYS A 3 -4.58 3.02 17.56
CA CYS A 3 -4.08 2.29 18.74
C CYS A 3 -3.38 3.19 19.77
N ALA A 4 -2.54 4.12 19.32
CA ALA A 4 -1.85 5.07 20.21
C ALA A 4 -2.81 6.05 20.90
N ARG A 5 -3.99 6.30 20.31
CA ARG A 5 -5.08 7.11 20.87
C ARG A 5 -6.05 6.30 21.73
N GLY A 6 -5.89 4.96 21.78
CA GLY A 6 -6.84 4.08 22.48
C GLY A 6 -8.17 3.89 21.74
N GLU A 7 -8.21 4.15 20.43
CA GLU A 7 -9.40 4.02 19.58
C GLU A 7 -9.49 2.66 18.89
N MET A 8 -8.44 1.83 18.99
CA MET A 8 -8.38 0.48 18.43
C MET A 8 -7.48 -0.41 19.29
N HIS A 9 -7.96 -1.61 19.59
CA HIS A 9 -7.33 -2.62 20.42
C HIS A 9 -7.13 -3.94 19.65
N GLN A 10 -6.48 -4.93 20.27
CA GLN A 10 -6.13 -6.20 19.63
C GLN A 10 -7.35 -7.05 19.22
N GLU A 11 -8.48 -6.86 19.89
CA GLU A 11 -9.73 -7.55 19.62
C GLU A 11 -10.55 -6.90 18.49
N ASP A 12 -10.19 -5.68 18.09
CA ASP A 12 -10.95 -4.91 17.11
C ASP A 12 -10.61 -5.33 15.67
N ILE A 13 -11.63 -5.28 14.82
CA ILE A 13 -11.51 -5.41 13.37
C ILE A 13 -11.89 -4.06 12.75
N LEU A 14 -11.00 -3.51 11.94
CA LEU A 14 -11.22 -2.28 11.21
C LEU A 14 -11.46 -2.57 9.73
N GLU A 15 -12.62 -2.18 9.21
CA GLU A 15 -12.90 -2.19 7.77
C GLU A 15 -12.61 -0.82 7.17
N VAL A 16 -11.76 -0.79 6.14
CA VAL A 16 -11.39 0.44 5.42
C VAL A 16 -11.87 0.35 3.98
N ALA A 17 -12.62 1.36 3.54
CA ALA A 17 -13.09 1.48 2.16
C ALA A 17 -12.18 2.41 1.34
N SER A 18 -11.90 2.01 0.10
CA SER A 18 -11.21 2.84 -0.90
C SER A 18 -12.17 3.82 -1.60
N ILE A 19 -11.66 4.75 -2.40
CA ILE A 19 -12.47 5.66 -3.24
C ILE A 19 -13.35 4.94 -4.28
N ILE A 20 -13.01 3.68 -4.62
CA ILE A 20 -13.77 2.83 -5.54
C ILE A 20 -14.56 1.72 -4.81
N ASP A 21 -14.88 1.93 -3.53
CA ASP A 21 -15.70 1.04 -2.68
C ASP A 21 -15.16 -0.38 -2.41
N SER A 22 -13.95 -0.71 -2.87
CA SER A 22 -13.22 -1.90 -2.41
C SER A 22 -12.88 -1.80 -0.92
N LYS A 23 -12.72 -2.95 -0.24
CA LYS A 23 -12.49 -3.03 1.20
C LYS A 23 -11.28 -3.87 1.57
N PHE A 24 -10.55 -3.42 2.59
CA PHE A 24 -9.61 -4.22 3.36
C PHE A 24 -10.00 -4.30 4.83
N SER A 25 -9.78 -5.46 5.42
CA SER A 25 -9.96 -5.73 6.85
C SER A 25 -8.60 -5.65 7.56
N GLY A 26 -8.52 -4.89 8.65
CA GLY A 26 -7.31 -4.67 9.42
C GLY A 26 -7.46 -5.09 10.87
N ARG A 27 -6.43 -5.72 11.44
CA ARG A 27 -6.38 -6.11 12.86
C ARG A 27 -5.02 -5.79 13.46
N ILE A 28 -4.98 -5.60 14.77
CA ILE A 28 -3.72 -5.57 15.52
C ILE A 28 -3.48 -6.99 16.00
N ILE A 29 -2.37 -7.62 15.59
CA ILE A 29 -2.03 -8.98 16.04
C ILE A 29 -0.94 -8.99 17.12
N GLY A 30 -0.37 -7.83 17.44
CA GLY A 30 0.55 -7.69 18.55
C GLY A 30 1.14 -6.29 18.66
N HIS A 31 1.96 -6.11 19.69
CA HIS A 31 2.75 -4.91 19.91
C HIS A 31 4.23 -5.20 19.71
N THR A 32 4.98 -4.21 19.26
CA THR A 32 6.42 -4.32 19.06
C THR A 32 7.10 -2.97 19.35
N ASN A 33 8.43 -2.95 19.39
CA ASN A 33 9.21 -1.72 19.43
C ASN A 33 10.06 -1.63 18.15
N VAL A 34 9.99 -0.47 17.49
CA VAL A 34 10.89 -0.13 16.37
C VAL A 34 11.93 0.83 16.92
N GLY A 35 13.08 0.29 17.32
CA GLY A 35 14.04 1.01 18.16
C GLY A 35 13.38 1.40 19.48
N ASN A 36 13.34 2.71 19.76
CA ASN A 36 12.73 3.25 20.99
C ASN A 36 11.26 3.65 20.81
N ILE A 37 10.66 3.40 19.64
CA ILE A 37 9.28 3.79 19.32
C ILE A 37 8.36 2.58 19.50
N LYS A 38 7.31 2.74 20.31
CA LYS A 38 6.25 1.73 20.44
C LYS A 38 5.46 1.62 19.13
N GLY A 39 5.32 0.41 18.63
CA GLY A 39 4.59 0.07 17.41
C GLY A 39 3.59 -1.05 17.60
N ILE A 40 2.87 -1.37 16.53
CA ILE A 40 1.97 -2.51 16.42
C ILE A 40 2.44 -3.42 15.31
N ILE A 41 2.03 -4.69 15.36
CA ILE A 41 2.10 -5.62 14.25
C ILE A 41 0.68 -5.66 13.66
N PRO A 42 0.43 -5.03 12.49
CA PRO A 42 -0.87 -5.08 11.85
C PRO A 42 -1.00 -6.32 10.95
N GLU A 43 -2.20 -6.89 10.90
CA GLU A 43 -2.64 -7.82 9.86
C GLU A 43 -3.56 -7.05 8.89
N VAL A 44 -3.37 -7.24 7.58
CA VAL A 44 -4.23 -6.67 6.54
C VAL A 44 -4.73 -7.81 5.66
N SER A 45 -6.05 -7.93 5.52
CA SER A 45 -6.73 -8.94 4.73
C SER A 45 -7.54 -8.32 3.60
N GLY A 46 -7.48 -8.96 2.44
CA GLY A 46 -8.08 -8.49 1.20
C GLY A 46 -8.18 -9.60 0.17
N ARG A 47 -8.73 -9.25 -1.01
CA ARG A 47 -8.85 -10.18 -2.14
C ARG A 47 -8.16 -9.59 -3.35
N ALA A 48 -7.55 -10.47 -4.14
CA ALA A 48 -6.95 -10.14 -5.43
C ALA A 48 -7.49 -11.09 -6.50
N TRP A 49 -7.42 -10.65 -7.75
CA TRP A 49 -7.87 -11.40 -8.91
C TRP A 49 -6.77 -11.40 -9.97
N VAL A 50 -6.60 -12.52 -10.66
CA VAL A 50 -5.66 -12.63 -11.78
C VAL A 50 -6.18 -11.79 -12.93
N THR A 51 -5.37 -10.84 -13.41
CA THR A 51 -5.71 -9.97 -14.54
C THR A 51 -5.11 -10.43 -15.87
N GLY A 52 -4.05 -11.25 -15.82
CA GLY A 52 -3.37 -11.79 -17.00
C GLY A 52 -1.97 -12.30 -16.68
N THR A 53 -1.30 -12.87 -17.68
CA THR A 53 0.13 -13.24 -17.64
C THR A 53 0.85 -12.49 -18.75
N HIS A 54 1.98 -11.87 -18.43
CA HIS A 54 2.68 -10.97 -19.35
C HIS A 54 4.16 -11.37 -19.45
N GLN A 55 4.72 -11.27 -20.66
CA GLN A 55 6.15 -11.34 -20.93
C GLN A 55 6.60 -10.01 -21.51
N TYR A 56 7.48 -9.32 -20.79
CA TYR A 56 8.04 -8.04 -21.23
C TYR A 56 9.41 -8.28 -21.86
N TYR A 57 9.69 -7.60 -22.97
CA TYR A 57 10.94 -7.66 -23.70
C TYR A 57 11.50 -6.24 -23.83
N LEU A 58 12.82 -6.12 -23.86
CA LEU A 58 13.53 -4.87 -24.08
C LEU A 58 14.55 -5.09 -25.20
N ASP A 59 14.38 -4.35 -26.29
CA ASP A 59 15.33 -4.36 -27.40
C ASP A 59 16.56 -3.52 -27.02
N PRO A 60 17.80 -3.99 -27.26
CA PRO A 60 19.01 -3.20 -27.04
C PRO A 60 19.03 -1.84 -27.76
N ASP A 61 18.33 -1.73 -28.88
CA ASP A 61 18.26 -0.51 -29.68
C ASP A 61 17.01 0.35 -29.35
N ASP A 62 16.25 0.00 -28.32
CA ASP A 62 15.11 0.80 -27.87
C ASP A 62 15.60 2.20 -27.41
N PRO A 63 15.11 3.30 -28.00
CA PRO A 63 15.51 4.66 -27.62
C PRO A 63 15.02 5.10 -26.24
N TRP A 64 14.09 4.38 -25.61
CA TRP A 64 13.59 4.62 -24.26
C TRP A 64 13.61 3.34 -23.41
N PRO A 65 14.80 2.77 -23.13
CA PRO A 65 14.91 1.45 -22.50
C PRO A 65 14.46 1.44 -21.03
N GLU A 66 14.40 2.61 -20.40
CA GLU A 66 13.88 2.82 -19.04
C GLU A 66 12.46 3.43 -19.03
N GLY A 67 11.85 3.59 -20.22
CA GLY A 67 10.61 4.32 -20.41
C GLY A 67 10.77 5.84 -20.26
N TYR A 68 9.65 6.52 -20.03
CA TYR A 68 9.59 7.98 -19.83
C TYR A 68 8.37 8.34 -18.98
N ARG A 69 8.32 9.59 -18.49
CA ARG A 69 7.19 10.13 -17.73
C ARG A 69 6.78 11.48 -18.32
N LEU A 70 5.47 11.71 -18.42
CA LEU A 70 4.89 12.96 -18.90
C LEU A 70 3.96 13.53 -17.83
N SER A 71 4.01 14.84 -17.61
CA SER A 71 3.30 15.48 -16.48
C SER A 71 1.78 15.43 -16.55
N ASP A 72 1.21 15.22 -17.73
CA ASP A 72 -0.23 15.11 -17.97
C ASP A 72 -0.82 13.77 -17.49
N THR A 73 -0.01 12.72 -17.47
CA THR A 73 -0.38 11.33 -17.12
C THR A 73 0.35 10.82 -15.89
N TRP A 74 1.48 11.45 -15.54
CA TRP A 74 2.28 11.20 -14.36
C TRP A 74 2.54 12.54 -13.64
N PRO A 75 1.67 12.93 -12.71
CA PRO A 75 1.76 14.26 -12.09
C PRO A 75 3.08 14.47 -11.35
N ASP A 76 3.69 15.64 -11.58
CA ASP A 76 4.96 16.02 -10.97
C ASP A 76 4.70 16.64 -9.59
N PHE A 77 4.55 15.80 -8.56
CA PHE A 77 4.35 16.26 -7.19
C PHE A 77 5.68 16.72 -6.60
N LYS A 78 5.99 18.02 -6.67
CA LYS A 78 7.03 18.60 -5.82
C LYS A 78 6.51 18.61 -4.39
N LEU A 79 7.07 17.73 -3.54
CA LEU A 79 6.94 17.84 -2.09
C LEU A 79 7.51 19.20 -1.69
N GLY A 80 6.66 20.09 -1.19
CA GLY A 80 7.06 21.36 -0.58
C GLY A 80 7.76 21.15 0.75
#